data_AF-A0A8J5CQJ5-F1
#
_entry.id   AF-A0A8J5CQJ5-F1
#
_cell.length_a   1.000
_cell.length_b   1.000
_cell.length_c   1.000
_cell.angle_alpha   90.00
_cell.angle_beta   90.00
_cell.angle_gamma   90.00
#
_symmetry.space_group_name_H-M   'P 1'
#
loop_
_entity.id
_entity.type
_entity.pdbx_description
1 polymer ?
#
loop_
_entity_poly.entity_id
_entity_poly.type
_entity_poly.pdbx_seq_one_letter_code
_entity_poly.pdbx_strand_id
1 'polypeptide(L)'
;MTDDDDIIKQTTKFLVVGNTLQRKFSYYSREVKMELFRSHCCSIYCNSLWSRYKVATLNCLKVCHNDILKRLLGLPRWCSSSLAFARNGVNNLDVIRRHSVFSLRSRVELSTNSITSVRQSSAYVCGPIQQWWLGLLFVQNENVDFANFWDNFYEDPILVEDSILFGDDGLHLSPVGHARLGRLLNDKVSSYRSKNGERTAVAASP
;
A
#
# COMPACT_ATOMS: atom_id res chain seq x y z
N MET A 1 5.76 0.53 23.19
CA MET A 1 4.80 1.33 22.40
C MET A 1 4.50 0.53 21.16
N THR A 2 3.25 0.10 20.98
CA THR A 2 2.85 -0.69 19.81
C THR A 2 2.53 0.23 18.62
N ASP A 3 2.51 -0.30 17.39
CA ASP A 3 2.12 0.50 16.22
C ASP A 3 0.68 1.03 16.36
N ASP A 4 -0.23 0.23 16.96
CA ASP A 4 -1.59 0.67 17.24
C ASP A 4 -1.64 1.89 18.18
N ASP A 5 -0.82 1.89 19.24
CA ASP A 5 -0.75 3.04 20.17
C ASP A 5 -0.29 4.32 19.45
N ASP A 6 0.68 4.20 18.55
CA ASP A 6 1.18 5.34 17.78
C ASP A 6 0.12 5.84 16.77
N ILE A 7 -0.58 4.93 16.08
CA ILE A 7 -1.67 5.29 15.16
C ILE A 7 -2.80 5.99 15.93
N ILE A 8 -3.17 5.51 17.12
CA ILE A 8 -4.18 6.15 17.99
C ILE A 8 -3.69 7.54 18.41
N LYS A 9 -2.43 7.68 18.80
CA LYS A 9 -1.83 8.98 19.15
C LYS A 9 -1.89 9.95 17.97
N GLN A 10 -1.55 9.53 16.75
CA GLN A 10 -1.67 10.36 15.54
C GLN A 10 -3.13 10.71 15.25
N THR A 11 -4.06 9.78 15.47
CA THR A 11 -5.50 10.01 15.28
C THR A 11 -6.00 11.09 16.24
N THR A 12 -5.63 11.02 17.51
CA THR A 12 -5.99 12.05 18.51
C THR A 12 -5.40 13.41 18.14
N LYS A 13 -4.14 13.45 17.70
CA LYS A 13 -3.50 14.68 17.18
C LYS A 13 -4.32 15.28 16.02
N PHE A 14 -4.75 14.45 15.08
CA PHE A 14 -5.57 14.88 13.95
C PHE A 14 -6.91 15.43 14.37
N LEU A 15 -7.61 14.79 15.31
CA LEU A 15 -8.88 15.30 15.85
C LEU A 15 -8.70 16.69 16.49
N VAL A 16 -7.65 16.87 17.30
CA VAL A 16 -7.36 18.16 17.95
C VAL A 16 -7.03 19.24 16.91
N VAL A 17 -6.15 18.94 15.97
CA VAL A 17 -5.76 19.86 14.89
C VAL A 17 -6.96 20.20 14.03
N GLY A 18 -7.73 19.21 13.58
CA GLY A 18 -8.90 19.41 12.72
C GLY A 18 -9.95 20.33 13.35
N ASN A 19 -10.25 20.12 14.63
CA ASN A 19 -11.16 21.01 15.38
C ASN A 19 -10.58 22.41 15.54
N THR A 20 -9.27 22.53 15.77
CA THR A 20 -8.59 23.83 15.88
C THR A 20 -8.62 24.59 14.56
N LEU A 21 -8.31 23.91 13.45
CA LEU A 21 -8.35 24.48 12.11
C LEU A 21 -9.75 24.95 11.75
N GLN A 22 -10.76 24.12 12.01
CA GLN A 22 -12.15 24.48 11.75
C GLN A 22 -12.59 25.71 12.57
N ARG A 23 -12.25 25.79 13.87
CA ARG A 23 -12.66 26.91 14.73
C ARG A 23 -11.95 28.21 14.39
N LYS A 24 -10.64 28.16 14.16
CA LYS A 24 -9.82 29.36 13.95
C LYS A 24 -9.82 29.85 12.51
N PHE A 25 -9.93 28.94 11.54
CA PHE A 25 -9.76 29.24 10.12
C PHE A 25 -11.02 29.01 9.28
N SER A 26 -12.20 28.94 9.89
CA SER A 26 -13.48 28.73 9.17
C SER A 26 -13.74 29.78 8.09
N TYR A 27 -13.43 31.05 8.37
CA TYR A 27 -13.71 32.19 7.46
C TYR A 27 -12.59 32.48 6.47
N TYR A 28 -11.47 31.76 6.55
CA TYR A 28 -10.32 32.00 5.67
C TYR A 28 -10.55 31.43 4.27
N SER A 29 -9.76 31.91 3.32
CA SER A 29 -9.82 31.46 1.93
C SER A 29 -9.51 29.97 1.80
N ARG A 30 -9.93 29.38 0.68
CA ARG A 30 -9.73 27.95 0.40
C ARG A 30 -8.24 27.62 0.37
N GLU A 31 -7.42 28.49 -0.20
CA GLU A 31 -5.99 28.30 -0.40
C GLU A 31 -5.27 28.18 0.95
N VAL A 32 -5.56 29.10 1.89
CA VAL A 32 -5.01 29.08 3.25
C VAL A 32 -5.39 27.78 3.98
N LYS A 33 -6.66 27.38 3.88
CA LYS A 33 -7.15 26.12 4.46
C LYS A 33 -6.41 24.91 3.90
N MET A 34 -6.20 24.86 2.59
CA MET A 34 -5.48 23.77 1.96
C MET A 34 -4.02 23.70 2.41
N GLU A 35 -3.36 24.84 2.58
CA GLU A 35 -1.97 24.86 3.02
C GLU A 35 -1.82 24.42 4.49
N LEU A 36 -2.74 24.86 5.36
CA LEU A 36 -2.82 24.38 6.74
C LEU A 36 -3.09 22.87 6.81
N PHE A 37 -3.94 22.36 5.91
CA PHE A 37 -4.18 20.93 5.81
C PHE A 37 -2.91 20.18 5.40
N ARG A 38 -2.19 20.66 4.37
CA ARG A 38 -0.94 20.02 3.92
C ARG A 38 0.12 20.00 5.02
N SER A 39 0.33 21.12 5.70
CA SER A 39 1.38 21.22 6.73
C SER A 39 1.10 20.33 7.94
N HIS A 40 -0.16 20.28 8.41
CA HIS A 40 -0.48 19.59 9.66
C HIS A 40 -1.03 18.16 9.48
N CYS A 41 -1.75 17.87 8.38
CA CYS A 41 -2.43 16.60 8.18
C CYS A 41 -1.71 15.67 7.19
N CYS A 42 -0.81 16.18 6.33
CA CYS A 42 -0.01 15.32 5.45
C CYS A 42 1.33 14.87 6.07
N SER A 43 1.76 15.50 7.18
CA SER A 43 3.00 15.15 7.89
C SER A 43 2.71 14.19 9.05
N ILE A 44 2.87 12.89 8.79
CA ILE A 44 2.65 11.82 9.78
C ILE A 44 3.98 11.22 10.16
N TYR A 45 4.37 11.41 11.41
CA TYR A 45 5.63 10.89 11.92
C TYR A 45 5.63 9.36 11.96
N CYS A 46 6.78 8.74 11.64
CA CYS A 46 7.02 7.29 11.70
C CYS A 46 6.03 6.38 10.95
N ASN A 47 5.14 6.91 10.11
CA ASN A 47 4.12 6.11 9.43
C ASN A 47 4.69 5.02 8.51
N SER A 48 5.94 5.21 8.04
CA SER A 48 6.66 4.25 7.21
C SER A 48 7.15 3.02 7.99
N LEU A 49 7.15 3.06 9.33
CA LEU A 49 7.62 1.96 10.17
C LEU A 49 6.47 1.06 10.66
N TRP A 50 5.21 1.50 10.50
CA TRP A 50 4.04 0.73 10.91
C TRP A 50 3.90 -0.53 10.07
N SER A 51 4.14 -1.68 10.67
CA SER A 51 4.10 -2.99 10.00
C SER A 51 3.15 -3.97 10.69
N ARG A 52 2.88 -3.78 11.99
CA ARG A 52 2.07 -4.67 12.82
C ARG A 52 1.01 -3.88 13.57
N TYR A 53 -0.07 -3.54 12.87
CA TYR A 53 -1.21 -2.79 13.42
C TYR A 53 -2.53 -3.45 13.03
N LYS A 54 -3.59 -3.15 13.79
CA LYS A 54 -4.95 -3.57 13.43
C LYS A 54 -5.48 -2.69 12.30
N VAL A 55 -6.06 -3.33 11.28
CA VAL A 55 -6.70 -2.64 10.15
C VAL A 55 -7.77 -1.65 10.62
N ALA A 56 -8.51 -2.00 11.68
CA ALA A 56 -9.51 -1.12 12.30
C ALA A 56 -8.90 0.21 12.81
N THR A 57 -7.74 0.16 13.46
CA THR A 57 -7.05 1.35 13.98
C THR A 57 -6.64 2.28 12.85
N LEU A 58 -6.07 1.71 11.77
CA LEU A 58 -5.68 2.48 10.59
C LEU A 58 -6.91 3.08 9.88
N ASN A 59 -8.00 2.32 9.77
CA ASN A 59 -9.24 2.81 9.18
C ASN A 59 -9.82 3.99 9.97
N CYS A 60 -9.71 3.98 11.29
CA CYS A 60 -10.10 5.11 12.14
C CYS A 60 -9.29 6.37 11.78
N LEU A 61 -7.96 6.25 11.66
CA LEU A 61 -7.09 7.35 11.24
C LEU A 61 -7.47 7.87 9.84
N LYS A 62 -7.77 6.96 8.90
CA LYS A 62 -8.19 7.29 7.53
C LYS A 62 -9.50 8.07 7.50
N VAL A 63 -10.49 7.62 8.26
CA VAL A 63 -11.78 8.31 8.39
C VAL A 63 -11.58 9.69 9.01
N CYS A 64 -10.78 9.80 10.07
CA CYS A 64 -10.45 11.07 10.70
C CYS A 64 -9.82 12.06 9.71
N HIS A 65 -8.79 11.63 8.98
CA HIS A 65 -8.10 12.44 7.96
C HIS A 65 -9.07 12.94 6.87
N ASN A 66 -9.95 12.06 6.38
CA ASN A 66 -10.95 12.41 5.37
C ASN A 66 -12.00 13.40 5.92
N ASP A 67 -12.45 13.21 7.15
CA ASP A 67 -13.44 14.07 7.79
C ASP A 67 -12.88 15.47 8.06
N ILE A 68 -11.60 15.60 8.41
CA ILE A 68 -10.95 16.91 8.61
C ILE A 68 -10.98 17.73 7.32
N LEU A 69 -10.58 17.14 6.19
CA LEU A 69 -10.59 17.86 4.90
C LEU A 69 -12.01 18.32 4.54
N LYS A 70 -12.99 17.43 4.66
CA LYS A 70 -14.40 17.76 4.36
C LYS A 70 -14.92 18.87 5.26
N ARG A 71 -14.67 18.80 6.57
CA ARG A 71 -15.09 19.82 7.54
C ARG A 71 -14.43 21.17 7.26
N LEU A 72 -13.13 21.18 6.95
CA LEU A 72 -12.38 22.41 6.67
C LEU A 72 -12.90 23.12 5.41
N LEU A 73 -13.30 22.34 4.40
CA LEU A 73 -13.84 22.85 3.14
C LEU A 73 -15.37 23.04 3.13
N GLY A 74 -16.05 22.73 4.25
CA GLY A 74 -17.52 22.80 4.32
C GLY A 74 -18.23 21.82 3.38
N LEU A 75 -17.59 20.70 3.03
CA LEU A 75 -18.17 19.70 2.13
C LEU A 75 -19.18 18.81 2.88
N PRO A 76 -20.28 18.40 2.21
CA PRO A 76 -21.24 17.50 2.83
C PRO A 76 -20.65 16.12 3.10
N ARG A 77 -21.17 15.44 4.12
CA ARG A 77 -20.62 14.16 4.63
C ARG A 77 -20.67 13.03 3.60
N TRP A 78 -21.70 13.03 2.75
CA TRP A 78 -21.92 12.07 1.65
C TRP A 78 -21.06 12.33 0.41
N CYS A 79 -20.32 13.44 0.37
CA CYS A 79 -19.39 13.70 -0.72
C CYS A 79 -18.27 12.64 -0.72
N SER A 80 -17.96 12.13 -1.91
CA SER A 80 -16.86 11.18 -2.09
C SER A 80 -15.55 11.79 -1.57
N SER A 81 -14.92 11.10 -0.63
CA SER A 81 -13.67 11.57 -0.03
C SER A 81 -12.54 11.55 -1.05
N SER A 82 -12.42 10.50 -1.86
CA SER A 82 -11.41 10.43 -2.93
C SER A 82 -11.57 11.57 -3.93
N LEU A 83 -12.80 11.91 -4.32
CA LEU A 83 -13.08 13.05 -5.19
C LEU A 83 -12.70 14.38 -4.53
N ALA A 84 -12.93 14.54 -3.22
CA ALA A 84 -12.52 15.73 -2.48
C ALA A 84 -10.99 15.90 -2.47
N PHE A 85 -10.22 14.83 -2.27
CA PHE A 85 -8.75 14.87 -2.36
C PHE A 85 -8.28 15.19 -3.77
N ALA A 86 -8.85 14.54 -4.80
CA ALA A 86 -8.47 14.75 -6.20
C ALA A 86 -8.75 16.19 -6.66
N ARG A 87 -9.94 16.74 -6.38
CA ARG A 87 -10.32 18.10 -6.79
C ARG A 87 -9.46 19.19 -6.15
N ASN A 88 -8.95 18.96 -4.95
CA ASN A 88 -8.12 19.94 -4.24
C ASN A 88 -6.62 19.68 -4.39
N GLY A 89 -6.22 18.68 -5.19
CA GLY A 89 -4.81 18.36 -5.44
C GLY A 89 -4.04 18.03 -4.15
N VAL A 90 -4.62 17.18 -3.30
CA VAL A 90 -3.97 16.74 -2.05
C VAL A 90 -3.96 15.22 -1.94
N ASN A 91 -2.86 14.71 -1.42
CA ASN A 91 -2.65 13.29 -1.20
C ASN A 91 -3.57 12.77 -0.09
N ASN A 92 -4.23 11.64 -0.34
CA ASN A 92 -4.94 10.91 0.70
C ASN A 92 -3.94 10.19 1.62
N LEU A 93 -4.45 9.65 2.74
CA LEU A 93 -3.62 8.95 3.73
C LEU A 93 -2.81 7.79 3.11
N ASP A 94 -3.40 7.02 2.20
CA ASP A 94 -2.72 5.88 1.58
C ASP A 94 -1.53 6.35 0.71
N VAL A 95 -1.71 7.44 -0.03
CA VAL A 95 -0.66 8.06 -0.85
C VAL A 95 0.45 8.62 0.05
N ILE A 96 0.11 9.34 1.12
CA ILE A 96 1.09 9.88 2.09
C ILE A 96 1.96 8.75 2.66
N ARG A 97 1.33 7.63 3.02
CA ARG A 97 2.04 6.46 3.56
C ARG A 97 2.97 5.83 2.53
N ARG A 98 2.50 5.63 1.30
CA ARG A 98 3.35 5.12 0.21
C ARG A 98 4.55 6.03 -0.07
N HIS A 99 4.34 7.34 -0.12
CA HIS A 99 5.45 8.30 -0.28
C HIS A 99 6.46 8.20 0.86
N SER A 100 5.99 8.08 2.10
CA SER A 100 6.85 7.99 3.28
C SER A 100 7.67 6.70 3.28
N VAL A 101 7.04 5.56 2.94
CA VAL A 101 7.71 4.27 2.80
C VAL A 101 8.73 4.31 1.67
N PHE A 102 8.34 4.79 0.48
CA PHE A 102 9.24 4.89 -0.66
C PHE A 102 10.45 5.76 -0.32
N SER A 103 10.21 6.96 0.23
CA SER A 103 11.29 7.88 0.63
C SER A 103 12.23 7.27 1.65
N LEU A 104 11.72 6.57 2.67
CA LEU A 104 12.55 5.90 3.66
C LEU A 104 13.34 4.75 3.02
N ARG A 105 12.67 3.88 2.26
CA ARG A 105 13.29 2.75 1.57
C ARG A 105 14.40 3.21 0.62
N SER A 106 14.14 4.20 -0.24
CA SER A 106 15.15 4.74 -1.15
C SER A 106 16.36 5.32 -0.41
N ARG A 107 16.16 6.04 0.70
CA ARG A 107 17.28 6.51 1.53
C ARG A 107 18.04 5.33 2.14
N VAL A 108 17.31 4.35 2.66
CA VAL A 108 17.87 3.13 3.23
C VAL A 108 18.50 2.24 2.18
N GLU A 109 18.24 2.39 0.87
CA GLU A 109 18.88 1.66 -0.24
C GLU A 109 20.04 2.42 -0.90
N LEU A 110 20.05 3.76 -0.81
CA LEU A 110 21.11 4.60 -1.38
C LEU A 110 22.20 4.97 -0.36
N SER A 111 21.96 4.88 0.95
CA SER A 111 22.97 5.19 1.96
C SER A 111 24.21 4.29 1.86
N THR A 112 25.40 4.85 2.03
CA THR A 112 26.67 4.10 2.10
C THR A 112 27.05 3.70 3.53
N ASN A 113 26.17 3.99 4.50
CA ASN A 113 26.44 3.75 5.92
C ASN A 113 26.64 2.27 6.21
N SER A 114 27.68 1.94 6.97
CA SER A 114 28.00 0.57 7.38
C SER A 114 26.89 -0.09 8.21
N ILE A 115 26.07 0.69 8.92
CA ILE A 115 24.88 0.19 9.64
C ILE A 115 23.82 -0.34 8.65
N THR A 116 23.74 0.24 7.45
CA THR A 116 22.84 -0.23 6.39
C THR A 116 23.44 -1.35 5.53
N SER A 117 24.63 -1.86 5.86
CA SER A 117 25.19 -3.07 5.21
C SER A 117 24.32 -4.32 5.41
N VAL A 118 23.40 -4.28 6.38
CA VAL A 118 22.34 -5.29 6.62
C VAL A 118 21.47 -5.52 5.38
N ARG A 119 21.45 -4.62 4.39
CA ARG A 119 20.78 -4.84 3.09
C ARG A 119 21.13 -6.15 2.40
N GLN A 120 22.39 -6.60 2.53
CA GLN A 120 22.87 -7.83 1.89
C GLN A 120 22.57 -9.08 2.74
N SER A 121 22.00 -8.90 3.93
CA SER A 121 21.56 -10.00 4.77
C SER A 121 20.21 -10.53 4.29
N SER A 122 20.07 -11.86 4.22
CA SER A 122 18.78 -12.52 4.00
C SER A 122 17.72 -12.09 5.02
N ALA A 123 18.12 -11.64 6.22
CA ALA A 123 17.23 -11.10 7.25
C ALA A 123 16.56 -9.77 6.84
N TYR A 124 17.19 -8.97 5.98
CA TYR A 124 16.60 -7.74 5.45
C TYR A 124 15.59 -8.04 4.35
N VAL A 125 15.95 -8.93 3.41
CA VAL A 125 15.08 -9.31 2.28
C VAL A 125 13.83 -10.04 2.76
N CYS A 126 13.99 -10.99 3.68
CA CYS A 126 12.87 -11.76 4.25
C CYS A 126 12.22 -11.07 5.47
N GLY A 127 12.64 -9.85 5.80
CA GLY A 127 12.15 -9.14 6.96
C GLY A 127 10.65 -8.79 6.85
N PRO A 128 9.87 -8.87 7.94
CA PRO A 128 8.43 -8.59 7.90
C PRO A 128 8.12 -7.14 7.49
N ILE A 129 9.01 -6.20 7.81
CA ILE A 129 8.87 -4.80 7.40
C ILE A 129 9.10 -4.61 5.89
N GLN A 130 10.03 -5.35 5.30
CA GLN A 130 10.33 -5.29 3.87
C GLN A 130 9.17 -5.88 3.05
N GLN A 131 8.67 -7.05 3.46
CA GLN A 131 7.48 -7.65 2.84
C GLN A 131 6.27 -6.72 2.95
N TRP A 132 6.11 -6.05 4.09
CA TRP A 132 5.04 -5.06 4.29
C TRP A 132 5.22 -3.83 3.40
N TRP A 133 6.44 -3.30 3.26
CA TRP A 133 6.73 -2.19 2.34
C TRP A 133 6.43 -2.56 0.89
N LEU A 134 6.83 -3.76 0.45
CA LEU A 134 6.51 -4.26 -0.89
C LEU A 134 5.00 -4.35 -1.08
N GLY A 135 4.28 -4.92 -0.11
CA GLY A 135 2.82 -4.98 -0.12
C GLY A 135 2.14 -3.61 -0.18
N LEU A 136 2.71 -2.56 0.44
CA LEU A 136 2.16 -1.21 0.43
C LEU A 136 2.52 -0.41 -0.85
N LEU A 137 3.74 -0.56 -1.36
CA LEU A 137 4.22 0.16 -2.54
C LEU A 137 3.66 -0.45 -3.82
N PHE A 138 3.66 -1.78 -3.89
CA PHE A 138 3.21 -2.57 -5.02
C PHE A 138 1.82 -3.17 -4.77
N VAL A 139 0.99 -2.53 -3.92
CA VAL A 139 -0.39 -2.98 -3.62
C VAL A 139 -1.01 -3.55 -4.88
N GLN A 140 -1.38 -4.83 -4.77
CA GLN A 140 -2.11 -5.68 -5.70
C GLN A 140 -3.16 -4.88 -6.49
N ASN A 141 -2.74 -4.18 -7.55
CA ASN A 141 -3.51 -4.26 -8.78
C ASN A 141 -3.51 -5.75 -9.13
N GLU A 142 -4.63 -6.29 -9.58
CA GLU A 142 -4.76 -7.68 -10.04
C GLU A 142 -3.69 -8.08 -11.11
N ASN A 143 -2.84 -7.14 -11.54
CA ASN A 143 -1.67 -7.32 -12.39
C ASN A 143 -0.36 -7.73 -11.68
N VAL A 144 -0.20 -7.63 -10.35
CA VAL A 144 1.04 -8.08 -9.68
C VAL A 144 1.06 -9.60 -9.47
N ASP A 145 -0.10 -10.25 -9.51
CA ASP A 145 -0.18 -11.72 -9.62
C ASP A 145 0.50 -12.24 -10.89
N PHE A 146 0.57 -11.44 -11.95
CA PHE A 146 1.28 -11.77 -13.19
C PHE A 146 2.79 -11.55 -13.10
N ALA A 147 3.25 -10.59 -12.30
CA ALA A 147 4.69 -10.41 -12.04
C ALA A 147 5.23 -11.59 -11.22
N ASN A 148 4.54 -11.94 -10.12
CA ASN A 148 4.87 -13.12 -9.32
C ASN A 148 4.69 -14.43 -10.09
N PHE A 149 3.89 -14.46 -11.16
CA PHE A 149 3.74 -15.64 -12.02
C PHE A 149 5.03 -15.97 -12.76
N TRP A 150 5.73 -14.95 -13.27
CA TRP A 150 7.04 -15.14 -13.89
C TRP A 150 8.11 -15.50 -12.86
N ASP A 151 8.12 -14.83 -11.71
CA ASP A 151 9.08 -15.16 -10.64
C ASP A 151 8.91 -16.62 -10.16
N ASN A 152 7.67 -17.10 -10.00
CA ASN A 152 7.41 -18.53 -9.69
C ASN A 152 7.74 -19.50 -10.84
N PHE A 153 7.71 -19.01 -12.09
CA PHE A 153 8.12 -19.79 -13.24
C PHE A 153 9.64 -19.99 -13.26
N TYR A 154 10.42 -18.99 -12.85
CA TYR A 154 11.89 -19.00 -12.87
C TYR A 154 12.56 -19.46 -11.55
N GLU A 155 11.99 -19.24 -10.37
CA GLU A 155 12.69 -19.42 -9.06
C GLU A 155 12.47 -20.77 -8.34
N ASP A 156 12.03 -21.82 -9.03
CA ASP A 156 11.74 -23.12 -8.38
C ASP A 156 13.03 -23.93 -8.12
N PRO A 157 13.36 -24.28 -6.85
CA PRO A 157 14.63 -24.91 -6.48
C PRO A 157 14.88 -26.29 -7.12
N ILE A 158 13.86 -26.90 -7.72
CA ILE A 158 13.94 -28.24 -8.34
C ILE A 158 14.58 -28.18 -9.74
N LEU A 159 14.63 -27.00 -10.38
CA LEU A 159 15.16 -26.84 -11.74
C LEU A 159 16.26 -25.77 -11.76
N VAL A 160 17.47 -26.18 -11.40
CA VAL A 160 18.68 -25.33 -11.44
C VAL A 160 19.19 -25.10 -12.87
N GLU A 161 18.55 -25.67 -13.89
CA GLU A 161 18.90 -25.42 -15.29
C GLU A 161 17.70 -24.88 -16.08
N ASP A 162 17.80 -23.61 -16.50
CA ASP A 162 16.88 -22.94 -17.43
C ASP A 162 16.71 -23.69 -18.78
N SER A 163 17.60 -24.63 -19.07
CA SER A 163 17.65 -25.45 -20.30
C SER A 163 16.44 -26.40 -20.47
N ILE A 164 15.69 -26.68 -19.41
CA ILE A 164 14.54 -27.61 -19.45
C ILE A 164 13.23 -26.88 -19.76
N LEU A 165 13.13 -25.59 -19.44
CA LEU A 165 11.90 -24.81 -19.59
C LEU A 165 11.75 -24.22 -21.00
N PHE A 166 12.87 -23.93 -21.66
CA PHE A 166 12.93 -23.42 -23.03
C PHE A 166 13.47 -24.50 -23.98
N GLY A 167 13.11 -24.42 -25.27
CA GLY A 167 13.70 -25.25 -26.32
C GLY A 167 15.13 -24.81 -26.62
N ASP A 168 15.77 -25.50 -27.58
CA ASP A 168 17.17 -25.28 -27.94
C ASP A 168 17.47 -23.84 -28.43
N ASP A 169 16.44 -23.08 -28.79
CA ASP A 169 16.52 -21.67 -29.19
C ASP A 169 16.51 -20.68 -28.02
N GLY A 170 16.29 -21.16 -26.79
CA GLY A 170 16.23 -20.34 -25.57
C GLY A 170 15.08 -19.34 -25.52
N LEU A 171 14.17 -19.36 -26.49
CA LEU A 171 13.11 -18.37 -26.65
C LEU A 171 11.72 -19.00 -26.58
N HIS A 172 11.55 -20.18 -27.19
CA HIS A 172 10.29 -20.90 -27.16
C HIS A 172 10.26 -21.86 -25.98
N LEU A 173 9.09 -22.00 -25.37
CA LEU A 173 8.93 -22.95 -24.27
C LEU A 173 9.08 -24.38 -24.78
N SER A 174 9.78 -25.22 -24.03
CA SER A 174 9.79 -26.66 -24.28
C SER A 174 8.39 -27.25 -24.01
N PRO A 175 8.10 -28.50 -24.40
CA PRO A 175 6.86 -29.17 -24.01
C PRO A 175 6.64 -29.18 -22.48
N VAL A 176 7.73 -29.25 -21.70
CA VAL A 176 7.70 -29.20 -20.24
C VAL A 176 7.37 -27.78 -19.75
N GLY A 177 7.98 -26.76 -20.36
CA GLY A 177 7.69 -25.36 -20.09
C GLY A 177 6.22 -25.00 -20.36
N HIS A 178 5.67 -25.45 -21.49
CA HIS A 178 4.25 -25.27 -21.85
C HIS A 178 3.31 -25.90 -20.82
N ALA A 179 3.56 -27.17 -20.43
CA ALA A 179 2.72 -27.86 -19.46
C ALA A 179 2.74 -27.18 -18.08
N ARG A 180 3.89 -26.61 -17.68
CA ARG A 180 4.03 -25.87 -16.43
C ARG A 180 3.32 -24.52 -16.47
N LEU A 181 3.52 -23.75 -17.54
CA LEU A 181 2.80 -22.49 -17.76
C LEU A 181 1.29 -22.70 -17.70
N GLY A 182 0.80 -23.77 -18.35
CA GLY A 182 -0.61 -24.15 -18.34
C GLY A 182 -1.15 -24.45 -16.93
N ARG A 183 -0.41 -25.20 -16.11
CA ARG A 183 -0.80 -25.50 -14.72
C ARG A 183 -0.87 -24.24 -13.86
N LEU A 184 0.17 -23.41 -13.90
CA LEU A 184 0.22 -22.17 -13.13
C LEU A 184 -0.90 -21.20 -13.51
N LEU A 185 -1.21 -21.09 -14.80
CA LEU A 185 -2.34 -20.30 -15.28
C LEU A 185 -3.67 -20.87 -14.78
N ASN A 186 -3.84 -22.19 -14.83
CA ASN A 186 -5.07 -22.84 -14.41
C ASN A 186 -5.33 -22.67 -12.90
N ASP A 187 -4.29 -22.81 -12.08
CA ASP A 187 -4.38 -22.61 -10.63
C ASP A 187 -4.73 -21.17 -10.28
N LYS A 188 -4.15 -20.20 -11.00
CA LYS A 188 -4.48 -18.78 -10.83
C LYS A 188 -5.90 -18.45 -11.27
N VAL A 189 -6.35 -18.96 -12.41
CA VAL A 189 -7.73 -18.80 -12.90
C VAL A 189 -8.72 -19.44 -11.93
N SER A 190 -8.40 -20.61 -11.38
CA SER A 190 -9.21 -21.29 -10.36
C SER A 190 -9.33 -20.47 -9.07
N SER A 191 -8.20 -19.94 -8.57
CA SER A 191 -8.18 -19.05 -7.39
C SER A 191 -9.00 -17.77 -7.62
N TYR A 192 -8.90 -17.17 -8.81
CA TYR A 192 -9.68 -15.99 -9.17
C TYR A 192 -11.18 -16.27 -9.21
N ARG A 193 -11.57 -17.40 -9.84
CA ARG A 193 -12.98 -17.84 -9.88
C ARG A 193 -13.54 -18.11 -8.48
N SER A 194 -12.77 -18.75 -7.61
CA SER A 194 -13.17 -18.99 -6.21
C SER A 194 -13.42 -17.67 -5.47
N LYS A 195 -12.50 -16.72 -5.56
CA LYS A 195 -12.62 -15.40 -4.90
C LYS A 195 -13.80 -14.57 -5.42
N ASN A 196 -14.11 -14.67 -6.72
CA ASN A 196 -15.23 -13.94 -7.30
C ASN A 196 -16.58 -14.65 -7.14
N GLY A 197 -16.61 -15.97 -7.05
CA GLY A 197 -17.81 -16.74 -6.71
C GLY A 197 -18.29 -16.49 -5.27
N GLU A 198 -17.36 -16.30 -4.33
CA GLU A 198 -17.68 -15.89 -2.95
C GLU A 198 -18.27 -14.47 -2.90
N ARG A 199 -17.78 -13.54 -3.73
CA ARG A 199 -18.29 -12.16 -3.80
C ARG A 199 -19.72 -12.07 -4.35
N THR A 200 -20.08 -12.93 -5.30
CA THR A 200 -21.46 -12.96 -5.84
C THR A 200 -22.43 -13.66 -4.88
N ALA A 201 -21.98 -14.64 -4.11
CA ALA A 201 -22.80 -15.30 -3.07
C ALA A 201 -23.12 -14.37 -1.88
N VAL A 202 -22.16 -13.54 -1.46
CA VAL A 202 -22.36 -12.55 -0.37
C VAL A 202 -23.29 -11.41 -0.80
N ALA A 203 -23.34 -11.07 -2.09
CA ALA A 203 -24.25 -10.05 -2.62
C ALA A 203 -25.70 -10.55 -2.85
N ALA A 204 -25.94 -11.86 -2.78
CA ALA A 204 -27.22 -12.51 -3.05
C ALA A 204 -27.94 -13.05 -1.79
N SER A 205 -27.39 -12.79 -0.60
CA SER A 205 -28.04 -13.13 0.67
C SER A 205 -28.83 -11.91 1.19
N PRO A 206 -30.15 -12.02 1.44
CA PRO A 206 -31.01 -10.90 1.86
C PRO A 206 -30.70 -10.35 3.26
#